data_AF-A0A174JQ46-F1
#
_entry.id   AF-A0A174JQ46-F1
#
_cell.length_a   1.000
_cell.length_b   1.000
_cell.length_c   1.000
_cell.angle_alpha   90.00
_cell.angle_beta   90.00
_cell.angle_gamma   90.00
#
_symmetry.space_group_name_H-M   'P 1'
#
loop_
_entity.id
_entity.type
_entity.pdbx_description
1 polymer ?
#
loop_
_entity_poly.entity_id
_entity_poly.type
_entity_poly.pdbx_seq_one_letter_code
_entity_poly.pdbx_strand_id
1 'polypeptide(L)' 'MEIFITIVIVLIASFIIYKNIKKSSKGNCNCGSCSSHCSKYKNDDK' A
#
# COMPACT_ATOMS: atom_id res chain seq x y z
N MET A 1 -5.50 16.88 -28.13
CA MET A 1 -6.53 16.10 -27.39
C MET A 1 -5.97 14.77 -26.90
N GLU A 2 -5.23 14.02 -27.71
CA GLU A 2 -4.68 12.71 -27.34
C GLU A 2 -3.68 12.75 -26.17
N ILE A 3 -2.70 13.67 -26.21
CA ILE A 3 -1.70 13.83 -25.14
C ILE A 3 -2.35 14.09 -23.77
N PHE A 4 -3.45 14.85 -23.74
CA PHE A 4 -4.14 15.21 -22.51
C PHE A 4 -4.75 13.98 -21.82
N ILE A 5 -5.34 13.08 -22.62
CA ILE A 5 -5.95 11.84 -22.13
C ILE A 5 -4.88 10.90 -21.57
N THR A 6 -3.75 10.78 -22.26
CA THR A 6 -2.63 9.94 -21.82
C THR A 6 -2.07 10.41 -20.48
N ILE A 7 -1.87 11.73 -20.30
CA ILE A 7 -1.38 12.32 -19.04
C ILE A 7 -2.37 12.04 -17.90
N VAL A 8 -3.67 12.20 -18.13
CA VAL A 8 -4.70 11.95 -17.11
C VAL A 8 -4.67 10.48 -16.66
N ILE A 9 -4.59 9.53 -17.59
CA ILE A 9 -4.52 8.10 -17.26
C ILE A 9 -3.27 7.78 -16.44
N VAL A 10 -2.10 8.28 -16.84
CA VAL A 10 -0.83 8.05 -16.14
C VAL A 10 -0.86 8.62 -14.72
N LEU A 11 -1.41 9.84 -14.53
CA LEU A 11 -1.54 10.46 -13.22
C LEU A 11 -2.49 9.67 -12.30
N ILE A 12 -3.62 9.19 -12.82
CA ILE A 12 -4.57 8.39 -12.05
C ILE A 12 -3.94 7.03 -11.67
N ALA A 13 -3.30 6.35 -12.62
CA ALA A 13 -2.66 5.06 -12.36
C ALA A 13 -1.54 5.17 -11.31
N SER A 14 -0.65 6.15 -11.45
CA SER A 14 0.41 6.42 -10.48
C SER A 14 -0.13 6.82 -9.11
N PHE A 15 -1.19 7.63 -9.05
CA PHE A 15 -1.86 7.99 -7.79
C PHE A 15 -2.48 6.77 -7.09
N ILE A 16 -3.17 5.89 -7.82
CA ILE A 16 -3.77 4.67 -7.27
C ILE A 16 -2.68 3.74 -6.72
N ILE A 17 -1.61 3.53 -7.49
CA ILE A 17 -0.47 2.69 -7.08
C ILE A 17 0.20 3.27 -5.83
N TYR A 18 0.53 4.56 -5.82
CA TYR A 18 1.14 5.21 -4.66
C TYR A 18 0.24 5.17 -3.43
N LYS A 19 -1.07 5.39 -3.60
CA LYS A 19 -2.06 5.30 -2.51
C LYS A 19 -2.19 3.88 -1.99
N ASN A 20 -2.19 2.87 -2.85
CA ASN A 20 -2.26 1.46 -2.47
C ASN A 20 -0.98 0.99 -1.77
N ILE A 21 0.20 1.38 -2.29
CA ILE A 21 1.50 1.09 -1.65
C ILE A 21 1.58 1.79 -0.29
N LYS A 22 1.18 3.06 -0.19
CA LYS A 22 1.15 3.80 1.09
C LYS A 22 0.15 3.21 2.08
N LYS A 23 -1.01 2.74 1.60
CA LYS A 23 -2.02 2.06 2.43
C LYS A 23 -1.53 0.68 2.90
N SER A 24 -0.82 -0.06 2.03
CA SER A 24 -0.16 -1.32 2.36
C SER A 24 0.98 -1.12 3.36
N SER A 25 1.79 -0.07 3.18
CA SER A 25 2.90 0.28 4.07
C SER A 25 2.46 0.86 5.41
N LYS A 26 1.28 1.50 5.49
CA LYS A 26 0.66 1.91 6.76
C LYS A 26 0.10 0.75 7.58
N GLY A 27 0.23 -0.50 7.10
CA GLY A 27 0.05 -1.66 7.95
C GLY A 27 -1.39 -1.85 8.45
N ASN A 28 -2.39 -1.57 7.61
CA ASN A 28 -3.72 -2.11 7.88
C ASN A 28 -3.72 -3.60 7.51
N CYS A 29 -3.07 -4.40 8.35
CA CYS A 29 -3.25 -5.84 8.36
C CYS A 29 -4.74 -6.10 8.49
N ASN A 30 -5.40 -6.50 7.40
CA ASN A 30 -6.77 -7.01 7.44
C ASN A 30 -6.74 -8.44 7.98
N CYS A 31 -6.16 -8.62 9.16
CA CYS A 31 -6.14 -9.86 9.88
C CYS A 31 -7.51 -10.06 10.52
N GLY A 32 -8.53 -10.35 9.70
CA GLY A 32 -9.83 -10.87 10.15
C GLY A 32 -9.70 -12.19 10.92
N SER A 33 -8.50 -12.75 10.96
CA SER A 33 -8.00 -13.68 11.97
C SER A 33 -6.51 -13.43 12.10
N CYS A 34 -6.11 -12.56 13.04
CA CYS A 34 -4.71 -12.43 13.43
C CYS A 34 -4.36 -13.67 14.25
N SER A 35 -4.20 -14.80 13.56
CA SER A 35 -3.67 -16.03 14.12
C SER A 35 -2.24 -15.73 14.54
N SER A 36 -2.05 -15.47 15.84
CA SER A 36 -0.91 -15.58 16.76
C SER A 36 0.55 -15.57 16.24
N HIS A 37 0.79 -15.18 14.99
CA HIS A 37 2.01 -15.41 14.23
C HIS A 37 2.33 -14.21 13.31
N CYS A 38 1.80 -13.02 13.63
CA CYS A 38 2.32 -11.78 13.05
C CYS A 38 3.70 -11.50 13.66
N SER A 39 4.75 -12.09 13.06
CA SER A 39 6.16 -11.95 13.45
C SER A 39 6.74 -10.55 13.19
N LYS A 40 5.93 -9.49 13.32
CA LYS A 40 6.36 -8.10 13.14
C LYS A 40 6.37 -7.33 14.47
N TYR A 41 6.84 -7.98 15.53
CA TYR A 41 7.32 -7.31 16.74
C TYR A 41 8.20 -8.27 17.55
N LYS A 42 9.23 -8.87 16.92
CA LYS A 42 10.41 -9.20 17.71
C LYS A 42 11.12 -7.88 17.92
N ASN A 43 10.85 -7.30 19.09
CA ASN A 43 11.72 -6.32 19.71
C ASN A 43 13.15 -6.79 19.49
N ASP A 44 13.94 -5.87 18.97
CA ASP A 44 15.38 -5.83 19.10
C ASP A 44 15.67 -5.84 20.62
N ASP A 45 15.75 -7.05 21.18
CA ASP A 45 16.14 -7.33 22.54
C ASP A 45 17.56 -7.90 22.46
N LYS A 46 18.55 -7.01 22.39
CA LYS A 46 19.83 -7.19 23.07
C LYS A 46 20.60 -5.89 23.26
#